data_AF-T5LSN8-F1
#
_entry.id   AF-T5LSN8-F1
#
_cell.length_a   1.000
_cell.length_b   1.000
_cell.length_c   1.000
_cell.angle_alpha   90.00
_cell.angle_beta   90.00
_cell.angle_gamma   90.00
#
_symmetry.space_group_name_H-M   'P 1'
#
loop_
_entity.id
_entity.type
_entity.pdbx_description
1 polymer ?
#
loop_
_entity_poly.entity_id
_entity_poly.type
_entity_poly.pdbx_seq_one_letter_code
_entity_poly.pdbx_strand_id
1 'polypeptide(L)'
;MGEVSHIETKKDISHLHTQYDKNLDSSNTTQNHNPNAQFEYIGSSDSPKAISRLNSLRADIVMMSTPQLDILQIKRSKGVKHYSHIIHSLPHIDIYEVFALDYFDSVFTNSIIHTDFIHEVERVRNLKTKEVVITGCTYLDILQEKLQDYKGLDDEKKIHFFPKTDTKTTILLAPSWGREALLSKYGMKLIQPFIDSNFNLIIRPHPQSYNSEKELLDSLQAQTKDCSNIVWDNNRDNIYALHRADMMIGDFSGVIFDFVCLFEKPVLTPTFDFNIIGYDLEDIYETPWVKDALTKIGKSIEPSEFDRLPSVIESLLQDKEGYDKLKENIRAMKALLWEYQGVGGIKTAQEILRIEKEILESRLQDKLELHNEINAINKVLGNAANGMCEDSHIILQDKKDSIQKLESKNCALNPAIHPNTAEGFLDNFKGCADLSARSYLKGSAEARKSNSLESAKKTTQNLDSKKDIAKDNV
;
A
#
# COMPACT_ATOMS: atom_id res chain seq x y z
N MET A 1 -6.36 -11.84 68.64
CA MET A 1 -5.02 -12.20 68.11
C MET A 1 -5.29 -13.13 66.96
N GLY A 2 -5.39 -12.67 65.72
CA GLY A 2 -4.33 -12.01 64.92
C GLY A 2 -3.88 -13.08 63.90
N GLU A 3 -3.73 -12.85 62.61
CA GLU A 3 -3.57 -11.63 61.82
C GLU A 3 -3.98 -11.90 60.36
N VAL A 4 -4.35 -10.81 59.70
CA VAL A 4 -4.49 -10.63 58.25
C VAL A 4 -3.10 -10.45 57.66
N SER A 5 -2.80 -11.01 56.48
CA SER A 5 -1.88 -10.36 55.54
C SER A 5 -1.96 -10.91 54.11
N HIS A 6 -2.43 -10.04 53.21
CA HIS A 6 -1.92 -9.77 51.86
C HIS A 6 -1.83 -10.92 50.84
N ILE A 7 -2.80 -10.97 49.93
CA ILE A 7 -2.55 -11.36 48.52
C ILE A 7 -2.63 -10.07 47.71
N GLU A 8 -1.45 -9.59 47.31
CA GLU A 8 -1.28 -8.43 46.44
C GLU A 8 -1.89 -8.69 45.06
N THR A 9 -2.88 -7.88 44.71
CA THR A 9 -3.26 -7.61 43.33
C THR A 9 -2.16 -6.79 42.66
N LYS A 10 -1.37 -7.40 41.77
CA LYS A 10 -0.61 -6.67 40.74
C LYS A 10 -1.22 -6.92 39.37
N LYS A 11 -1.90 -5.89 38.88
CA LYS A 11 -2.17 -5.62 37.47
C LYS A 11 -0.82 -5.51 36.75
N ASP A 12 -0.53 -6.43 35.85
CA ASP A 12 0.34 -6.15 34.70
C ASP A 12 -0.56 -6.16 33.45
N ILE A 13 -1.01 -4.96 33.07
CA ILE A 13 -1.68 -4.70 31.80
C ILE A 13 -0.56 -4.46 30.78
N SER A 14 0.01 -5.55 30.25
CA SER A 14 0.89 -5.46 29.08
C SER A 14 0.02 -5.42 27.83
N HIS A 15 -0.18 -4.21 27.30
CA HIS A 15 -0.78 -3.95 26.00
C HIS A 15 0.09 -4.62 24.90
N LEU A 16 -0.40 -5.72 24.33
CA LEU A 16 0.17 -6.34 23.15
C LEU A 16 -0.48 -5.70 21.92
N HIS A 17 0.20 -4.71 21.34
CA HIS A 17 -0.14 -4.13 20.06
C HIS A 17 0.99 -4.44 19.09
N THR A 18 0.68 -5.07 17.96
CA THR A 18 1.68 -5.62 17.04
C THR A 18 1.36 -5.15 15.62
N GLN A 19 2.34 -4.57 14.92
CA GLN A 19 2.31 -4.37 13.47
C GLN A 19 3.61 -4.89 12.83
N TYR A 20 3.46 -5.29 11.58
CA TYR A 20 4.37 -6.00 10.69
C TYR A 20 5.54 -5.15 10.18
N ASP A 21 6.79 -5.60 10.34
CA ASP A 21 7.93 -5.16 9.54
C ASP A 21 8.73 -6.39 9.06
N LYS A 22 9.04 -6.42 7.76
CA LYS A 22 9.46 -7.61 7.02
C LYS A 22 10.98 -7.81 6.97
N ASN A 23 11.76 -6.91 7.59
CA ASN A 23 13.22 -6.93 7.51
C ASN A 23 13.89 -6.76 8.89
N LEU A 24 13.42 -7.49 9.91
CA LEU A 24 14.15 -7.68 11.16
C LEU A 24 15.18 -8.80 11.00
N ASP A 25 16.25 -8.49 10.26
CA ASP A 25 17.50 -9.23 10.40
C ASP A 25 18.08 -8.92 11.78
N SER A 26 18.46 -9.97 12.52
CA SER A 26 18.73 -9.95 13.97
C SER A 26 19.98 -9.17 14.43
N SER A 27 20.48 -8.20 13.66
CA SER A 27 21.58 -7.36 14.08
C SER A 27 21.54 -5.98 13.42
N ASN A 28 21.29 -4.97 14.25
CA ASN A 28 21.51 -3.54 14.01
C ASN A 28 20.54 -2.80 13.06
N THR A 29 19.40 -2.37 13.59
CA THR A 29 18.79 -1.09 13.20
C THR A 29 18.27 -0.37 14.44
N THR A 30 18.57 0.93 14.52
CA THR A 30 18.18 1.84 15.60
C THR A 30 16.67 1.86 15.77
N GLN A 31 16.18 1.19 16.82
CA GLN A 31 14.79 1.28 17.25
C GLN A 31 14.48 2.73 17.60
N ASN A 32 13.63 3.38 16.83
CA ASN A 32 12.82 4.45 17.38
C ASN A 32 11.90 3.79 18.42
N HIS A 33 12.32 3.78 19.69
CA HIS A 33 11.53 3.28 20.79
C HIS A 33 10.27 4.15 20.92
N ASN A 34 9.17 3.72 20.31
CA ASN A 34 7.86 4.21 20.68
C ASN A 34 7.47 3.51 21.99
N PRO A 35 7.42 4.20 23.15
CA PRO A 35 7.12 3.56 24.43
C PRO A 35 5.70 2.97 24.47
N ASN A 36 4.84 3.34 23.52
CA ASN A 36 3.46 2.89 23.40
C ASN A 36 3.28 1.78 22.35
N ALA A 37 4.36 1.28 21.73
CA ALA A 37 4.27 0.21 20.73
C ALA A 37 5.33 -0.87 20.96
N GLN A 38 4.95 -2.12 20.67
CA GLN A 38 5.86 -3.27 20.66
C GLN A 38 5.87 -3.88 19.27
N PHE A 39 7.06 -4.09 18.71
CA PHE A 39 7.22 -4.68 17.38
C PHE A 39 7.72 -6.12 17.53
N GLU A 40 6.99 -7.07 16.95
CA GLU A 40 7.29 -8.50 17.03
C GLU A 40 7.20 -9.13 15.63
N TYR A 41 8.29 -9.74 15.17
CA TYR A 41 8.24 -10.63 14.01
C TYR A 41 7.81 -12.04 14.45
N ILE A 42 6.62 -12.47 14.01
CA ILE A 42 6.02 -13.74 14.43
C ILE A 42 6.25 -14.90 13.44
N GLY A 43 6.94 -14.65 12.32
CA GLY A 43 7.24 -15.62 11.27
C GLY A 43 6.69 -15.23 9.90
N SER A 44 7.03 -16.02 8.88
CA SER A 44 6.54 -15.88 7.50
C SER A 44 5.05 -16.25 7.40
N SER A 45 4.39 -15.84 6.32
CA SER A 45 2.94 -16.04 6.11
C SER A 45 2.51 -17.51 6.04
N ASP A 46 3.42 -18.41 5.67
CA ASP A 46 3.24 -19.86 5.61
C ASP A 46 3.72 -20.59 6.87
N SER A 47 4.21 -19.85 7.89
CA SER A 47 4.71 -20.43 9.12
C SER A 47 3.55 -20.93 10.01
N PRO A 48 3.50 -22.22 10.35
CA PRO A 48 2.50 -22.74 11.30
C PRO A 48 2.56 -22.03 12.66
N LYS A 49 3.74 -21.55 13.05
CA LYS A 49 3.95 -20.76 14.28
C LYS A 49 3.27 -19.39 14.18
N ALA A 50 3.45 -18.68 13.08
CA ALA A 50 2.83 -17.37 12.86
C ALA A 50 1.30 -17.49 12.81
N ILE A 51 0.78 -18.48 12.07
CA ILE A 51 -0.65 -18.75 11.96
C ILE A 51 -1.25 -19.12 13.33
N SER A 52 -0.60 -20.00 14.09
CA SER A 52 -1.04 -20.35 15.44
C SER A 52 -1.07 -19.13 16.37
N ARG A 53 -0.07 -18.24 16.26
CA ARG A 53 -0.02 -16.99 17.01
C ARG A 53 -1.18 -16.05 16.65
N LEU A 54 -1.44 -15.84 15.36
CA LEU A 54 -2.57 -15.01 14.88
C LEU A 54 -3.93 -15.55 15.36
N ASN A 55 -4.11 -16.87 15.30
CA ASN A 55 -5.37 -17.52 15.69
C ASN A 55 -5.59 -17.54 17.22
N SER A 56 -4.55 -17.29 18.02
CA SER A 56 -4.59 -17.28 19.49
C SER A 56 -4.50 -15.87 20.12
N LEU A 57 -4.64 -14.82 19.30
CA LEU A 57 -4.61 -13.43 19.77
C LEU A 57 -5.67 -13.14 20.85
N ARG A 58 -5.29 -12.28 21.80
CA ARG A 58 -6.19 -11.71 22.80
C ARG A 58 -5.97 -10.20 22.81
N ALA A 59 -6.96 -9.46 22.36
CA ALA A 59 -6.91 -8.01 22.26
C ALA A 59 -8.34 -7.45 22.22
N ASP A 60 -8.49 -6.17 22.52
CA ASP A 60 -9.79 -5.51 22.35
C ASP A 60 -10.06 -5.31 20.86
N ILE A 61 -9.05 -4.82 20.13
CA ILE A 61 -9.11 -4.56 18.69
C ILE A 61 -7.90 -5.21 18.01
N VAL A 62 -8.13 -5.86 16.88
CA VAL A 62 -7.07 -6.28 15.94
C VAL A 62 -7.32 -5.57 14.61
N MET A 63 -6.36 -4.75 14.20
CA MET A 63 -6.36 -4.10 12.89
C MET A 63 -5.39 -4.84 11.96
N MET A 64 -5.84 -5.12 10.73
CA MET A 64 -5.07 -5.90 9.75
C MET A 64 -5.18 -5.26 8.37
N SER A 65 -4.09 -5.27 7.61
CA SER A 65 -4.14 -4.98 6.17
C SER A 65 -4.23 -6.25 5.31
N THR A 66 -4.07 -7.42 5.92
CA THR A 66 -4.26 -8.71 5.26
C THR A 66 -5.75 -9.07 5.22
N PRO A 67 -6.32 -9.41 4.05
CA PRO A 67 -7.72 -9.80 3.92
C PRO A 67 -7.97 -11.26 4.36
N GLN A 68 -9.18 -11.78 4.11
CA GLN A 68 -9.60 -13.17 4.26
C GLN A 68 -9.55 -13.71 5.70
N LEU A 69 -9.93 -12.86 6.67
CA LEU A 69 -10.19 -13.29 8.03
C LEU A 69 -11.25 -14.40 8.05
N ASP A 70 -10.99 -15.47 8.79
CA ASP A 70 -11.87 -16.63 8.97
C ASP A 70 -12.12 -17.52 7.74
N ILE A 71 -11.56 -17.20 6.58
CA ILE A 71 -11.69 -18.00 5.35
C ILE A 71 -10.72 -19.19 5.37
N LEU A 72 -9.42 -18.92 5.27
CA LEU A 72 -8.37 -19.92 5.13
C LEU A 72 -7.69 -20.23 6.48
N GLN A 73 -6.38 -19.98 6.58
CA GLN A 73 -5.56 -20.37 7.73
C GLN A 73 -5.69 -19.38 8.90
N ILE A 74 -5.98 -18.11 8.61
CA ILE A 74 -6.20 -17.08 9.61
C ILE A 74 -7.66 -17.17 10.06
N LYS A 75 -7.86 -17.56 11.33
CA LYS A 75 -9.17 -17.71 11.95
C LYS A 75 -9.44 -16.58 12.91
N ARG A 76 -10.72 -16.25 13.06
CA ARG A 76 -11.14 -15.25 14.06
C ARG A 76 -10.82 -15.77 15.46
N SER A 77 -10.01 -15.05 16.23
CA SER A 77 -9.68 -15.48 17.58
C SER A 77 -10.79 -15.14 18.58
N LYS A 78 -11.16 -16.09 19.44
CA LYS A 78 -12.17 -15.90 20.50
C LYS A 78 -11.75 -14.85 21.53
N GLY A 79 -10.46 -14.55 21.60
CA GLY A 79 -9.89 -13.55 22.50
C GLY A 79 -10.00 -12.11 21.99
N VAL A 80 -10.45 -11.91 20.76
CA VAL A 80 -10.53 -10.59 20.11
C VAL A 80 -11.97 -10.11 20.07
N LYS A 81 -12.22 -8.84 20.41
CA LYS A 81 -13.57 -8.27 20.41
C LYS A 81 -13.96 -7.69 19.06
N HIS A 82 -13.03 -6.98 18.42
CA HIS A 82 -13.26 -6.32 17.13
C HIS A 82 -12.11 -6.54 16.17
N TYR A 83 -12.41 -6.95 14.94
CA TYR A 83 -11.45 -7.04 13.84
C TYR A 83 -11.73 -5.95 12.81
N SER A 84 -10.74 -5.12 12.54
CA SER A 84 -10.78 -4.08 11.52
C SER A 84 -9.85 -4.41 10.37
N HIS A 85 -10.32 -4.27 9.14
CA HIS A 85 -9.44 -4.22 7.98
C HIS A 85 -9.04 -2.76 7.71
N ILE A 86 -7.77 -2.48 7.44
CA ILE A 86 -7.33 -1.20 6.88
C ILE A 86 -6.76 -1.47 5.48
N ILE A 87 -7.31 -0.81 4.48
CA ILE A 87 -6.86 -1.02 3.11
C ILE A 87 -5.39 -0.58 2.97
N HIS A 88 -4.66 -1.24 2.07
CA HIS A 88 -3.22 -1.04 1.90
C HIS A 88 -2.84 -0.44 0.54
N SER A 89 -3.82 0.05 -0.22
CA SER A 89 -3.61 0.71 -1.50
C SER A 89 -4.78 1.66 -1.81
N LEU A 90 -4.54 2.63 -2.68
CA LEU A 90 -5.53 3.63 -3.11
C LEU A 90 -6.64 3.12 -4.07
N PRO A 91 -6.36 2.21 -5.02
CA PRO A 91 -7.38 1.76 -5.97
C PRO A 91 -8.57 1.12 -5.27
N HIS A 92 -9.70 1.11 -5.96
CA HIS A 92 -10.91 0.44 -5.50
C HIS A 92 -10.65 -1.04 -5.12
N ILE A 93 -11.38 -1.55 -4.13
CA ILE A 93 -11.18 -2.89 -3.55
C ILE A 93 -11.90 -4.01 -4.31
N ASP A 94 -12.47 -3.71 -5.47
CA ASP A 94 -13.25 -4.64 -6.27
C ASP A 94 -12.41 -5.81 -6.78
N ILE A 95 -11.13 -5.53 -7.01
CA ILE A 95 -10.11 -6.52 -7.35
C ILE A 95 -9.53 -7.25 -6.14
N TYR A 96 -10.19 -7.21 -4.98
CA TYR A 96 -9.84 -8.11 -3.88
C TYR A 96 -10.38 -9.52 -4.17
N GLU A 97 -9.62 -10.55 -3.79
CA GLU A 97 -10.06 -11.94 -3.94
C GLU A 97 -11.40 -12.17 -3.22
N VAL A 98 -12.14 -13.15 -3.71
CA VAL A 98 -13.42 -13.55 -3.13
C VAL A 98 -13.32 -13.75 -1.60
N PHE A 99 -14.30 -13.22 -0.88
CA PHE A 99 -14.41 -13.25 0.58
C PHE A 99 -13.35 -12.44 1.34
N ALA A 100 -12.69 -11.48 0.68
CA ALA A 100 -11.60 -10.73 1.28
C ALA A 100 -11.98 -9.99 2.55
N LEU A 101 -13.18 -9.40 2.59
CA LEU A 101 -13.60 -8.54 3.69
C LEU A 101 -14.74 -9.13 4.54
N ASP A 102 -15.29 -10.30 4.18
CA ASP A 102 -16.56 -10.82 4.67
C ASP A 102 -16.68 -10.90 6.21
N TYR A 103 -15.61 -11.22 6.91
CA TYR A 103 -15.62 -11.54 8.35
C TYR A 103 -15.02 -10.45 9.25
N PHE A 104 -14.74 -9.27 8.71
CA PHE A 104 -14.32 -8.10 9.49
C PHE A 104 -15.53 -7.36 10.07
N ASP A 105 -15.36 -6.79 11.27
CA ASP A 105 -16.38 -5.97 11.93
C ASP A 105 -16.40 -4.54 11.38
N SER A 106 -15.26 -4.05 10.92
CA SER A 106 -15.13 -2.74 10.25
C SER A 106 -14.06 -2.73 9.17
N VAL A 107 -14.17 -1.80 8.23
CA VAL A 107 -13.21 -1.56 7.14
C VAL A 107 -12.86 -0.08 7.10
N PHE A 108 -11.58 0.22 7.20
CA PHE A 108 -11.03 1.57 7.19
C PHE A 108 -10.52 1.84 5.77
N THR A 109 -11.10 2.83 5.11
CA THR A 109 -10.86 3.15 3.70
C THR A 109 -10.20 4.51 3.54
N ASN A 110 -9.53 4.72 2.41
CA ASN A 110 -8.96 6.00 2.01
C ASN A 110 -9.99 6.97 1.42
N SER A 111 -11.11 6.44 0.93
CA SER A 111 -12.07 7.17 0.11
C SER A 111 -13.48 6.60 0.21
N ILE A 112 -14.47 7.41 -0.16
CA ILE A 112 -15.86 6.98 -0.31
C ILE A 112 -16.05 5.88 -1.37
N ILE A 113 -15.17 5.78 -2.37
CA ILE A 113 -15.40 4.91 -3.56
C ILE A 113 -15.67 3.44 -3.22
N HIS A 114 -15.19 2.96 -2.07
CA HIS A 114 -15.30 1.56 -1.65
C HIS A 114 -16.65 1.21 -1.02
N THR A 115 -17.36 2.21 -0.47
CA THR A 115 -18.44 1.98 0.50
C THR A 115 -19.61 1.22 -0.11
N ASP A 116 -20.12 1.71 -1.24
CA ASP A 116 -21.27 1.08 -1.92
C ASP A 116 -20.96 -0.34 -2.35
N PHE A 117 -19.73 -0.58 -2.84
CA PHE A 117 -19.29 -1.92 -3.23
C PHE A 117 -19.24 -2.89 -2.04
N ILE A 118 -18.68 -2.46 -0.89
CA ILE A 118 -18.64 -3.32 0.32
C ILE A 118 -20.06 -3.73 0.72
N HIS A 119 -20.99 -2.78 0.76
CA HIS A 119 -22.38 -3.07 1.13
C HIS A 119 -23.12 -3.92 0.09
N GLU A 120 -22.74 -3.80 -1.18
CA GLU A 120 -23.27 -4.63 -2.24
C GLU A 120 -22.80 -6.09 -2.12
N VAL A 121 -21.51 -6.33 -1.81
CA VAL A 121 -20.99 -7.68 -1.46
C VAL A 121 -21.79 -8.26 -0.29
N GLU A 122 -22.03 -7.47 0.75
CA GLU A 122 -22.81 -7.91 1.92
C GLU A 122 -24.24 -8.31 1.54
N ARG A 123 -24.89 -7.54 0.68
CA ARG A 123 -26.24 -7.79 0.22
C ARG A 123 -26.32 -9.07 -0.61
N VAL A 124 -25.40 -9.26 -1.57
CA VAL A 124 -25.36 -10.43 -2.46
C VAL A 124 -25.11 -11.71 -1.66
N ARG A 125 -24.23 -11.66 -0.66
CA ARG A 125 -23.83 -12.82 0.15
C ARG A 125 -24.60 -12.96 1.47
N ASN A 126 -25.57 -12.07 1.75
CA ASN A 126 -26.34 -12.03 2.99
C ASN A 126 -25.44 -11.99 4.26
N LEU A 127 -24.45 -11.10 4.24
CA LEU A 127 -23.50 -10.90 5.34
C LEU A 127 -24.04 -9.90 6.36
N LYS A 128 -23.44 -9.91 7.56
CA LYS A 128 -23.65 -8.84 8.53
C LYS A 128 -23.06 -7.54 7.97
N THR A 129 -23.85 -6.46 8.03
CA THR A 129 -23.36 -5.12 7.72
C THR A 129 -22.24 -4.73 8.67
N LYS A 130 -21.06 -4.48 8.09
CA LYS A 130 -19.88 -3.99 8.79
C LYS A 130 -19.81 -2.48 8.72
N GLU A 131 -19.03 -1.90 9.61
CA GLU A 131 -18.82 -0.46 9.63
C GLU A 131 -17.75 -0.08 8.60
N VAL A 132 -18.09 0.77 7.63
CA VAL A 132 -17.13 1.32 6.67
C VAL A 132 -16.79 2.74 7.09
N VAL A 133 -15.51 3.00 7.40
CA VAL A 133 -15.03 4.29 7.89
C VAL A 133 -13.99 4.85 6.95
N ILE A 134 -14.20 6.08 6.50
CA ILE A 134 -13.23 6.80 5.68
C ILE A 134 -12.23 7.48 6.61
N THR A 135 -11.00 6.99 6.64
CA THR A 135 -9.92 7.53 7.48
C THR A 135 -8.75 8.10 6.67
N GLY A 136 -8.80 8.05 5.35
CA GLY A 136 -7.71 8.50 4.49
C GLY A 136 -6.61 7.46 4.31
N CYS A 137 -5.51 7.86 3.67
CA CYS A 137 -4.41 6.94 3.32
C CYS A 137 -3.19 7.18 4.21
N THR A 138 -3.05 6.37 5.25
CA THR A 138 -2.03 6.55 6.30
C THR A 138 -0.60 6.45 5.79
N TYR A 139 -0.30 5.50 4.91
CA TYR A 139 1.06 5.35 4.36
C TYR A 139 1.41 6.48 3.39
N LEU A 140 0.43 7.01 2.66
CA LEU A 140 0.66 8.05 1.68
C LEU A 140 1.00 9.39 2.34
N ASP A 141 0.44 9.66 3.52
CA ASP A 141 0.82 10.79 4.36
C ASP A 141 2.32 10.71 4.73
N ILE A 142 2.79 9.54 5.16
CA ILE A 142 4.21 9.30 5.45
C ILE A 142 5.08 9.44 4.19
N LEU A 143 4.63 8.92 3.04
CA LEU A 143 5.33 9.11 1.77
C LEU A 143 5.40 10.59 1.37
N GLN A 144 4.37 11.37 1.68
CA GLN A 144 4.37 12.81 1.44
C GLN A 144 5.41 13.53 2.30
N GLU A 145 5.47 13.21 3.59
CA GLU A 145 6.49 13.76 4.51
C GLU A 145 7.90 13.44 4.01
N LYS A 146 8.16 12.16 3.70
CA LYS A 146 9.44 11.73 3.10
C LYS A 146 9.76 12.49 1.81
N LEU A 147 8.77 12.76 0.97
CA LEU A 147 8.96 13.52 -0.26
C LEU A 147 9.32 14.99 0.03
N GLN A 148 8.71 15.61 1.05
CA GLN A 148 9.08 16.98 1.44
C GLN A 148 10.50 17.04 1.99
N ASP A 149 10.88 16.09 2.83
CA ASP A 149 12.25 15.97 3.34
C ASP A 149 13.24 15.80 2.18
N TYR A 150 12.94 14.89 1.24
CA TYR A 150 13.77 14.67 0.05
C TYR A 150 13.90 15.93 -0.82
N LYS A 151 12.80 16.68 -1.01
CA LYS A 151 12.82 17.95 -1.75
C LYS A 151 13.69 19.00 -1.06
N GLY A 152 13.66 19.05 0.27
CA GLY A 152 14.44 19.96 1.10
C GLY A 152 15.94 19.66 1.20
N LEU A 153 16.39 18.48 0.74
CA LEU A 153 17.80 18.14 0.69
C LEU A 153 18.58 19.05 -0.27
N ASP A 154 19.83 19.34 0.11
CA ASP A 154 20.83 19.90 -0.82
C ASP A 154 20.95 19.01 -2.05
N ASP A 155 21.12 19.62 -3.23
CA ASP A 155 21.15 18.89 -4.50
C ASP A 155 22.26 17.81 -4.55
N GLU A 156 23.38 18.02 -3.86
CA GLU A 156 24.47 17.02 -3.77
C GLU A 156 24.08 15.76 -3.00
N LYS A 157 23.05 15.82 -2.15
CA LYS A 157 22.54 14.67 -1.37
C LYS A 157 21.42 13.93 -2.07
N LYS A 158 20.91 14.45 -3.19
CA LYS A 158 19.85 13.82 -3.97
C LYS A 158 20.41 12.69 -4.85
N ILE A 159 19.58 11.70 -5.14
CA ILE A 159 19.91 10.65 -6.09
C ILE A 159 19.80 11.23 -7.50
N HIS A 160 20.91 11.16 -8.24
CA HIS A 160 20.99 11.57 -9.65
C HIS A 160 21.06 10.33 -10.53
N PHE A 161 19.95 9.99 -11.18
CA PHE A 161 19.89 8.87 -12.13
C PHE A 161 20.61 9.18 -13.45
N PHE A 162 20.66 10.46 -13.85
CA PHE A 162 21.28 10.92 -15.09
C PHE A 162 22.20 12.12 -14.78
N PRO A 163 23.13 12.50 -15.68
CA PRO A 163 23.97 13.68 -15.50
C PRO A 163 23.13 14.94 -15.23
N LYS A 164 23.59 15.84 -14.34
CA LYS A 164 22.83 17.05 -13.97
C LYS A 164 22.56 18.00 -15.13
N THR A 165 23.40 17.96 -16.16
CA THR A 165 23.23 18.75 -17.39
C THR A 165 22.16 18.16 -18.32
N ASP A 166 21.64 16.98 -18.02
CA ASP A 166 20.64 16.30 -18.83
C ASP A 166 19.23 16.86 -18.54
N THR A 167 18.66 17.49 -19.56
CA THR A 167 17.32 18.11 -19.51
C THR A 167 16.26 17.26 -20.20
N LYS A 168 16.55 16.01 -20.57
CA LYS A 168 15.58 15.11 -21.21
C LYS A 168 14.44 14.77 -20.26
N THR A 169 13.25 14.65 -20.83
CA THR A 169 12.08 14.10 -20.15
C THR A 169 12.40 12.68 -19.69
N THR A 170 12.10 12.38 -18.43
CA THR A 170 12.37 11.08 -17.82
C THR A 170 11.10 10.25 -17.70
N ILE A 171 11.13 9.03 -18.23
CA ILE A 171 10.05 8.05 -18.16
C ILE A 171 10.42 7.00 -17.12
N LEU A 172 9.46 6.64 -16.27
CA LEU A 172 9.61 5.53 -15.34
C LEU A 172 8.84 4.32 -15.84
N LEU A 173 9.53 3.23 -16.15
CA LEU A 173 8.93 1.93 -16.36
C LEU A 173 8.86 1.19 -15.01
N ALA A 174 7.65 1.09 -14.45
CA ALA A 174 7.39 0.49 -13.13
C ALA A 174 6.50 -0.77 -13.29
N PRO A 175 7.07 -1.90 -13.71
CA PRO A 175 6.33 -3.14 -13.90
C PRO A 175 6.00 -3.80 -12.55
N SER A 176 4.85 -4.45 -12.46
CA SER A 176 4.55 -5.44 -11.43
C SER A 176 5.42 -6.70 -11.59
N TRP A 177 5.09 -7.79 -10.89
CA TRP A 177 5.79 -9.06 -10.96
C TRP A 177 4.87 -10.18 -11.46
N GLY A 178 5.46 -11.21 -12.05
CA GLY A 178 4.75 -12.39 -12.52
C GLY A 178 4.51 -12.38 -14.03
N ARG A 179 3.93 -13.49 -14.53
CA ARG A 179 3.87 -13.78 -15.97
C ARG A 179 3.12 -12.73 -16.81
N GLU A 180 2.12 -12.07 -16.23
CA GLU A 180 1.35 -11.02 -16.90
C GLU A 180 1.92 -9.61 -16.68
N ALA A 181 2.98 -9.46 -15.90
CA ALA A 181 3.65 -8.18 -15.70
C ALA A 181 4.35 -7.69 -16.97
N LEU A 182 4.53 -6.37 -17.09
CA LEU A 182 5.01 -5.75 -18.34
C LEU A 182 6.33 -6.33 -18.86
N LEU A 183 7.34 -6.48 -17.99
CA LEU A 183 8.64 -7.00 -18.43
C LEU A 183 8.56 -8.48 -18.81
N SER A 184 7.78 -9.28 -18.10
CA SER A 184 7.61 -10.70 -18.41
C SER A 184 6.86 -10.92 -19.71
N LYS A 185 5.88 -10.07 -20.01
CA LYS A 185 5.06 -10.16 -21.21
C LYS A 185 5.74 -9.59 -22.46
N TYR A 186 6.46 -8.48 -22.32
CA TYR A 186 6.95 -7.71 -23.47
C TYR A 186 8.47 -7.53 -23.50
N GLY A 187 9.14 -7.59 -22.34
CA GLY A 187 10.59 -7.50 -22.21
C GLY A 187 11.19 -6.35 -23.01
N MET A 188 12.16 -6.67 -23.87
CA MET A 188 12.90 -5.68 -24.64
C MET A 188 12.02 -4.88 -25.61
N LYS A 189 10.84 -5.36 -26.01
CA LYS A 189 9.94 -4.59 -26.90
C LYS A 189 9.45 -3.27 -26.27
N LEU A 190 9.32 -3.21 -24.94
CA LEU A 190 8.97 -1.98 -24.23
C LEU A 190 10.16 -1.05 -24.03
N ILE A 191 11.38 -1.58 -24.03
CA ILE A 191 12.61 -0.84 -23.71
C ILE A 191 13.28 -0.33 -24.99
N GLN A 192 13.28 -1.13 -26.05
CA GLN A 192 13.95 -0.86 -27.33
C GLN A 192 13.62 0.52 -27.92
N PRO A 193 12.37 0.99 -27.90
CA PRO A 193 12.02 2.31 -28.44
C PRO A 193 12.73 3.47 -27.73
N PHE A 194 13.21 3.27 -26.50
CA PHE A 194 13.86 4.31 -25.72
C PHE A 194 15.37 4.42 -25.96
N ILE A 195 16.03 3.38 -26.47
CA ILE A 195 17.51 3.34 -26.60
C ILE A 195 18.06 4.55 -27.36
N ASP A 196 17.52 4.85 -28.54
CA ASP A 196 17.97 5.96 -29.38
C ASP A 196 17.03 7.18 -29.31
N SER A 197 16.17 7.23 -28.30
CA SER A 197 15.20 8.31 -28.14
C SER A 197 15.78 9.53 -27.41
N ASN A 198 15.07 10.65 -27.48
CA ASN A 198 15.38 11.83 -26.66
C ASN A 198 14.81 11.76 -25.23
N PHE A 199 14.41 10.56 -24.78
CA PHE A 199 13.94 10.31 -23.43
C PHE A 199 14.99 9.61 -22.59
N ASN A 200 14.94 9.88 -21.30
CA ASN A 200 15.59 9.07 -20.28
C ASN A 200 14.60 8.03 -19.76
N LEU A 201 15.08 6.82 -19.48
CA LEU A 201 14.26 5.71 -18.98
C LEU A 201 14.83 5.20 -17.65
N ILE A 202 14.04 5.29 -16.59
CA ILE A 202 14.29 4.58 -15.33
C ILE A 202 13.46 3.31 -15.36
N ILE A 203 14.09 2.15 -15.20
CA ILE A 203 13.41 0.85 -15.09
C ILE A 203 13.47 0.44 -13.63
N ARG A 204 12.31 0.37 -12.97
CA ARG A 204 12.20 -0.02 -11.54
C ARG A 204 11.29 -1.24 -11.40
N PRO A 205 11.80 -2.46 -11.57
CA PRO A 205 11.02 -3.67 -11.36
C PRO A 205 10.53 -3.78 -9.91
N HIS A 206 9.38 -4.42 -9.73
CA HIS A 206 8.92 -4.76 -8.39
C HIS A 206 9.99 -5.59 -7.63
N PRO A 207 10.24 -5.35 -6.32
CA PRO A 207 11.27 -6.07 -5.57
C PRO A 207 11.18 -7.60 -5.67
N GLN A 208 9.95 -8.13 -5.73
CA GLN A 208 9.69 -9.56 -5.91
C GLN A 208 10.27 -10.12 -7.22
N SER A 209 10.29 -9.34 -8.31
CA SER A 209 10.82 -9.76 -9.61
C SER A 209 12.31 -10.10 -9.56
N TYR A 210 13.09 -9.45 -8.69
CA TYR A 210 14.51 -9.80 -8.49
C TYR A 210 14.70 -11.22 -7.94
N ASN A 211 13.67 -11.77 -7.29
CA ASN A 211 13.67 -13.15 -6.81
C ASN A 211 13.02 -14.10 -7.81
N SER A 212 11.83 -13.77 -8.33
CA SER A 212 11.03 -14.67 -9.17
C SER A 212 11.40 -14.66 -10.65
N GLU A 213 12.03 -13.58 -11.14
CA GLU A 213 12.22 -13.30 -12.57
C GLU A 213 13.69 -12.95 -12.87
N LYS A 214 14.61 -13.46 -12.06
CA LYS A 214 16.03 -13.09 -12.09
C LYS A 214 16.67 -13.22 -13.47
N GLU A 215 16.49 -14.35 -14.15
CA GLU A 215 17.10 -14.59 -15.47
C GLU A 215 16.63 -13.57 -16.53
N LEU A 216 15.35 -13.20 -16.49
CA LEU A 216 14.79 -12.18 -17.37
C LEU A 216 15.43 -10.82 -17.09
N LEU A 217 15.48 -10.41 -15.81
CA LEU A 217 16.05 -9.12 -15.43
C LEU A 217 17.55 -9.04 -15.77
N ASP A 218 18.33 -10.08 -15.46
CA ASP A 218 19.75 -10.15 -15.80
C ASP A 218 19.97 -9.97 -17.32
N SER A 219 19.14 -10.61 -18.14
CA SER A 219 19.19 -10.52 -19.61
C SER A 219 18.87 -9.12 -20.13
N LEU A 220 17.82 -8.48 -19.60
CA LEU A 220 17.42 -7.12 -20.00
C LEU A 220 18.46 -6.08 -19.55
N GLN A 221 19.03 -6.25 -18.34
CA GLN A 221 20.12 -5.43 -17.84
C GLN A 221 21.37 -5.55 -18.72
N ALA A 222 21.73 -6.76 -19.13
CA ALA A 222 22.88 -6.98 -20.02
C ALA A 222 22.70 -6.32 -21.40
N GLN A 223 21.48 -6.33 -21.94
CA GLN A 223 21.15 -5.70 -23.23
C GLN A 223 21.14 -4.17 -23.18
N THR A 224 20.93 -3.58 -22.00
CA THR A 224 20.82 -2.12 -21.81
C THR A 224 22.03 -1.49 -21.12
N LYS A 225 23.06 -2.28 -20.79
CA LYS A 225 24.22 -1.84 -19.99
C LYS A 225 24.99 -0.66 -20.57
N ASP A 226 25.01 -0.53 -21.91
CA ASP A 226 25.77 0.49 -22.63
C ASP A 226 24.89 1.70 -23.02
N CYS A 227 23.60 1.67 -22.66
CA CYS A 227 22.64 2.74 -22.94
C CYS A 227 22.69 3.83 -21.87
N SER A 228 23.39 4.93 -22.15
CA SER A 228 23.57 6.04 -21.18
C SER A 228 22.28 6.73 -20.68
N ASN A 229 21.19 6.59 -21.42
CA ASN A 229 19.88 7.14 -21.09
C ASN A 229 18.94 6.13 -20.40
N ILE A 230 19.42 4.92 -20.06
CA ILE A 230 18.64 3.89 -19.37
C ILE A 230 19.32 3.54 -18.05
N VAL A 231 18.56 3.59 -16.96
CA VAL A 231 19.04 3.23 -15.62
C VAL A 231 18.08 2.25 -14.96
N TRP A 232 18.64 1.24 -14.31
CA TRP A 232 17.89 0.30 -13.48
C TRP A 232 17.92 0.76 -12.03
N ASP A 233 16.74 0.95 -11.44
CA ASP A 233 16.59 1.40 -10.07
C ASP A 233 16.18 0.23 -9.16
N ASN A 234 17.03 -0.07 -8.18
CA ASN A 234 16.79 -1.02 -7.10
C ASN A 234 16.91 -0.37 -5.72
N ASN A 235 16.83 0.96 -5.64
CA ASN A 235 16.84 1.66 -4.35
C ASN A 235 15.69 1.18 -3.47
N ARG A 236 15.95 1.12 -2.16
CA ARG A 236 14.98 0.65 -1.16
C ARG A 236 13.67 1.45 -1.23
N ASP A 237 13.76 2.78 -1.20
CA ASP A 237 12.60 3.64 -1.36
C ASP A 237 12.36 3.93 -2.85
N ASN A 238 11.09 3.88 -3.26
CA ASN A 238 10.69 4.18 -4.63
C ASN A 238 10.65 5.69 -4.94
N ILE A 239 10.62 6.52 -3.89
CA ILE A 239 10.33 7.94 -3.98
C ILE A 239 11.32 8.70 -4.87
N TYR A 240 12.56 8.22 -4.98
CA TYR A 240 13.60 8.85 -5.77
C TYR A 240 13.30 8.77 -7.27
N ALA A 241 12.99 7.57 -7.77
CA ALA A 241 12.62 7.37 -9.17
C ALA A 241 11.28 8.02 -9.48
N LEU A 242 10.30 7.90 -8.58
CA LEU A 242 9.00 8.56 -8.73
C LEU A 242 9.14 10.09 -8.81
N HIS A 243 10.00 10.68 -7.98
CA HIS A 243 10.25 12.13 -8.02
C HIS A 243 10.90 12.57 -9.33
N ARG A 244 11.92 11.82 -9.80
CA ARG A 244 12.68 12.17 -11.00
C ARG A 244 11.87 12.03 -12.29
N ALA A 245 10.94 11.09 -12.34
CA ALA A 245 10.17 10.76 -13.53
C ALA A 245 9.08 11.79 -13.83
N ASP A 246 8.92 12.16 -15.10
CA ASP A 246 7.91 13.09 -15.62
C ASP A 246 6.62 12.39 -16.03
N MET A 247 6.70 11.08 -16.29
CA MET A 247 5.60 10.20 -16.64
C MET A 247 5.96 8.76 -16.25
N MET A 248 4.96 7.93 -15.95
CA MET A 248 5.14 6.52 -15.66
C MET A 248 4.52 5.65 -16.77
N ILE A 249 5.20 4.57 -17.15
CA ILE A 249 4.63 3.41 -17.84
C ILE A 249 4.46 2.32 -16.78
N GLY A 250 3.20 2.00 -16.46
CA GLY A 250 2.85 1.01 -15.45
C GLY A 250 1.78 0.06 -15.94
N ASP A 251 1.48 -0.99 -15.18
CA ASP A 251 0.39 -1.93 -15.45
C ASP A 251 -0.83 -1.65 -14.55
N PHE A 252 -1.28 -2.60 -13.74
CA PHE A 252 -2.44 -2.47 -12.85
C PHE A 252 -2.00 -2.39 -11.36
N SER A 253 -0.73 -2.08 -11.11
CA SER A 253 -0.19 -1.92 -9.75
C SER A 253 -0.75 -0.68 -9.03
N GLY A 254 -0.94 -0.80 -7.71
CA GLY A 254 -1.30 0.32 -6.84
C GLY A 254 -0.32 1.50 -6.88
N VAL A 255 0.95 1.27 -7.24
CA VAL A 255 1.99 2.32 -7.33
C VAL A 255 1.66 3.40 -8.37
N ILE A 256 0.82 3.09 -9.37
CA ILE A 256 0.32 4.07 -10.33
C ILE A 256 -0.44 5.17 -9.62
N PHE A 257 -1.32 4.78 -8.68
CA PHE A 257 -2.14 5.73 -7.96
C PHE A 257 -1.33 6.49 -6.91
N ASP A 258 -0.31 5.86 -6.31
CA ASP A 258 0.66 6.56 -5.47
C ASP A 258 1.38 7.65 -6.26
N PHE A 259 1.87 7.32 -7.47
CA PHE A 259 2.55 8.25 -8.35
C PHE A 259 1.66 9.43 -8.75
N VAL A 260 0.43 9.14 -9.17
CA VAL A 260 -0.56 10.15 -9.56
C VAL A 260 -0.93 11.04 -8.37
N CYS A 261 -1.16 10.48 -7.18
CA CYS A 261 -1.56 11.27 -6.01
C CYS A 261 -0.41 12.11 -5.43
N LEU A 262 0.82 11.57 -5.41
CA LEU A 262 1.99 12.28 -4.88
C LEU A 262 2.53 13.34 -5.84
N PHE A 263 2.60 13.03 -7.14
CA PHE A 263 3.31 13.84 -8.12
C PHE A 263 2.41 14.54 -9.14
N GLU A 264 1.15 14.13 -9.24
CA GLU A 264 0.18 14.63 -10.22
C GLU A 264 0.67 14.47 -11.66
N LYS A 265 1.42 13.41 -11.95
CA LYS A 265 2.03 13.14 -13.26
C LYS A 265 1.25 12.05 -14.00
N PRO A 266 1.16 12.13 -15.33
CA PRO A 266 0.37 11.20 -16.13
C PRO A 266 1.00 9.82 -16.19
N VAL A 267 0.18 8.84 -16.53
CA VAL A 267 0.60 7.45 -16.74
C VAL A 267 0.25 6.93 -18.14
N LEU A 268 1.05 6.00 -18.65
CA LEU A 268 0.71 5.17 -19.79
C LEU A 268 0.56 3.74 -19.31
N THR A 269 -0.47 3.06 -19.81
CA THR A 269 -0.81 1.71 -19.35
C THR A 269 -1.11 0.85 -20.57
N PRO A 270 -0.37 -0.26 -20.80
CA PRO A 270 -0.75 -1.21 -21.82
C PRO A 270 -2.17 -1.71 -21.64
N THR A 271 -2.89 -1.89 -22.75
CA THR A 271 -4.22 -2.51 -22.72
C THR A 271 -4.13 -3.91 -22.13
N PHE A 272 -5.06 -4.22 -21.25
CA PHE A 272 -5.14 -5.52 -20.59
C PHE A 272 -6.59 -5.99 -20.53
N ASP A 273 -6.74 -7.30 -20.66
CA ASP A 273 -7.97 -8.00 -20.34
C ASP A 273 -7.88 -8.46 -18.89
N PHE A 274 -8.73 -7.90 -18.03
CA PHE A 274 -8.77 -8.29 -16.63
C PHE A 274 -9.67 -9.52 -16.48
N ASN A 275 -9.09 -10.64 -16.02
CA ASN A 275 -9.87 -11.81 -15.66
C ASN A 275 -10.49 -11.60 -14.27
N ILE A 276 -11.81 -11.39 -14.24
CA ILE A 276 -12.57 -11.12 -13.01
C ILE A 276 -12.77 -12.37 -12.13
N ILE A 277 -12.50 -13.57 -12.66
CA ILE A 277 -12.77 -14.82 -11.95
C ILE A 277 -11.94 -14.90 -10.65
N GLY A 278 -12.63 -15.11 -9.54
CA GLY A 278 -12.05 -15.25 -8.20
C GLY A 278 -11.91 -13.94 -7.42
N TYR A 279 -12.41 -12.82 -7.96
CA TYR A 279 -12.47 -11.53 -7.28
C TYR A 279 -13.89 -11.24 -6.79
N ASP A 280 -14.03 -10.43 -5.73
CA ASP A 280 -15.34 -10.04 -5.19
C ASP A 280 -16.23 -9.37 -6.24
N LEU A 281 -15.64 -8.70 -7.24
CA LEU A 281 -16.38 -8.07 -8.33
C LEU A 281 -17.09 -9.06 -9.25
N GLU A 282 -16.66 -10.32 -9.32
CA GLU A 282 -17.28 -11.37 -10.17
C GLU A 282 -18.77 -11.52 -9.87
N ASP A 283 -19.16 -11.35 -8.61
CA ASP A 283 -20.55 -11.47 -8.15
C ASP A 283 -21.38 -10.20 -8.36
N ILE A 284 -20.77 -9.08 -8.78
CA ILE A 284 -21.38 -7.75 -8.71
C ILE A 284 -21.45 -7.06 -10.08
N TYR A 285 -20.34 -6.92 -10.81
CA TYR A 285 -20.32 -6.26 -12.12
C TYR A 285 -19.20 -6.75 -13.02
N GLU A 286 -19.31 -6.49 -14.33
CA GLU A 286 -18.41 -7.07 -15.34
C GLU A 286 -17.08 -6.33 -15.51
N THR A 287 -17.00 -5.06 -15.10
CA THR A 287 -15.84 -4.20 -15.38
C THR A 287 -15.25 -3.62 -14.10
N PRO A 288 -13.95 -3.85 -13.82
CA PRO A 288 -13.28 -3.25 -12.67
C PRO A 288 -13.21 -1.72 -12.75
N TRP A 289 -13.34 -1.05 -11.62
CA TRP A 289 -13.25 0.41 -11.47
C TRP A 289 -11.94 0.98 -12.06
N VAL A 290 -10.84 0.23 -11.93
CA VAL A 290 -9.52 0.65 -12.41
C VAL A 290 -9.51 0.92 -13.93
N LYS A 291 -10.35 0.23 -14.71
CA LYS A 291 -10.42 0.40 -16.17
C LYS A 291 -10.83 1.83 -16.53
N ASP A 292 -11.85 2.35 -15.87
CA ASP A 292 -12.31 3.73 -16.06
C ASP A 292 -11.34 4.73 -15.45
N ALA A 293 -10.78 4.41 -14.28
CA ALA A 293 -9.83 5.28 -13.59
C ALA A 293 -8.59 5.57 -14.44
N LEU A 294 -8.02 4.54 -15.10
CA LEU A 294 -6.83 4.68 -15.96
C LEU A 294 -7.05 5.65 -17.13
N THR A 295 -8.26 5.70 -17.70
CA THR A 295 -8.59 6.65 -18.78
C THR A 295 -8.58 8.11 -18.33
N LYS A 296 -8.72 8.36 -17.02
CA LYS A 296 -8.75 9.71 -16.44
C LYS A 296 -7.35 10.20 -16.06
N ILE A 297 -6.43 9.29 -15.75
CA ILE A 297 -5.08 9.62 -15.25
C ILE A 297 -3.99 9.43 -16.29
N GLY A 298 -4.34 8.94 -17.47
CA GLY A 298 -3.37 8.55 -18.46
C GLY A 298 -3.95 8.20 -19.82
N LYS A 299 -3.14 7.49 -20.61
CA LYS A 299 -3.53 6.96 -21.91
C LYS A 299 -3.20 5.48 -22.00
N SER A 300 -4.17 4.71 -22.48
CA SER A 300 -3.94 3.30 -22.80
C SER A 300 -3.11 3.15 -24.08
N ILE A 301 -2.17 2.21 -24.09
CA ILE A 301 -1.31 1.92 -25.23
C ILE A 301 -1.49 0.48 -25.70
N GLU A 302 -1.66 0.27 -27.00
CA GLU A 302 -1.73 -1.07 -27.57
C GLU A 302 -0.32 -1.64 -27.81
N PRO A 303 -0.13 -2.98 -27.75
CA PRO A 303 1.17 -3.60 -28.09
C PRO A 303 1.68 -3.24 -29.49
N SER A 304 0.78 -2.93 -30.43
CA SER A 304 1.13 -2.49 -31.79
C SER A 304 1.70 -1.06 -31.85
N GLU A 305 1.57 -0.28 -30.77
CA GLU A 305 2.11 1.07 -30.66
C GLU A 305 3.50 1.12 -30.02
N PHE A 306 4.01 0.00 -29.49
CA PHE A 306 5.24 -0.04 -28.71
C PHE A 306 6.45 0.53 -29.46
N ASP A 307 6.61 0.19 -30.74
CA ASP A 307 7.71 0.70 -31.57
C ASP A 307 7.69 2.23 -31.74
N ARG A 308 6.56 2.89 -31.44
CA ARG A 308 6.37 4.35 -31.57
C ARG A 308 6.11 5.02 -30.22
N LEU A 309 6.42 4.36 -29.10
CA LEU A 309 6.21 4.91 -27.75
C LEU A 309 6.76 6.33 -27.56
N PRO A 310 8.00 6.66 -27.99
CA PRO A 310 8.50 8.03 -27.92
C PRO A 310 7.56 9.05 -28.57
N SER A 311 7.09 8.76 -29.80
CA SER A 311 6.16 9.66 -30.51
C SER A 311 4.78 9.75 -29.86
N VAL A 312 4.30 8.65 -29.26
CA VAL A 312 3.04 8.66 -28.48
C VAL A 312 3.17 9.56 -27.26
N ILE A 313 4.30 9.49 -26.55
CA ILE A 313 4.60 10.33 -25.39
C ILE A 313 4.73 11.79 -25.82
N GLU A 314 5.51 12.08 -26.87
CA GLU A 314 5.67 13.44 -27.40
C GLU A 314 4.32 14.05 -27.79
N SER A 315 3.48 13.30 -28.51
CA SER A 315 2.15 13.76 -28.88
C SER A 315 1.27 14.07 -27.67
N LEU A 316 1.32 13.25 -26.62
CA LEU A 316 0.57 13.48 -25.38
C LEU A 316 1.06 14.74 -24.64
N LEU A 317 2.37 15.00 -24.65
CA LEU A 317 2.97 16.15 -23.99
C LEU A 317 2.81 17.46 -24.79
N GLN A 318 2.68 17.37 -26.12
CA GLN A 318 2.51 18.53 -27.02
C GLN A 318 1.05 18.97 -27.18
N ASP A 319 0.08 18.07 -26.97
CA ASP A 319 -1.35 18.40 -26.94
C ASP A 319 -1.69 19.19 -25.66
N LYS A 320 -1.52 20.51 -25.71
CA LYS A 320 -1.70 21.37 -24.54
C LYS A 320 -3.09 21.28 -23.93
N GLU A 321 -4.14 21.31 -24.76
CA GLU A 321 -5.53 21.26 -24.26
C GLU A 321 -5.86 19.89 -23.66
N GLY A 322 -5.48 18.81 -24.33
CA GLY A 322 -5.64 17.46 -23.81
C GLY A 322 -4.83 17.24 -22.53
N TYR A 323 -3.62 17.77 -22.46
CA TYR A 323 -2.75 17.66 -21.29
C TYR A 323 -3.26 18.46 -20.09
N ASP A 324 -3.78 19.68 -20.31
CA ASP A 324 -4.39 20.49 -19.25
C ASP A 324 -5.63 19.78 -18.66
N LYS A 325 -6.48 19.21 -19.52
CA LYS A 325 -7.63 18.39 -19.08
C LYS A 325 -7.20 17.13 -18.34
N LEU A 326 -6.14 16.47 -18.80
CA LEU A 326 -5.56 15.30 -18.13
C LEU A 326 -5.06 15.67 -16.72
N LYS A 327 -4.40 16.81 -16.58
CA LYS A 327 -3.94 17.33 -15.27
C LYS A 327 -5.11 17.66 -14.34
N GLU A 328 -6.20 18.21 -14.85
CA GLU A 328 -7.43 18.43 -14.06
C GLU A 328 -8.03 17.12 -13.57
N ASN A 329 -8.15 16.12 -14.45
CA ASN A 329 -8.63 14.78 -14.09
C ASN A 329 -7.74 14.11 -13.04
N ILE A 330 -6.42 14.24 -13.16
CA ILE A 330 -5.46 13.73 -12.17
C ILE A 330 -5.68 14.39 -10.80
N ARG A 331 -5.87 15.71 -10.75
CA ARG A 331 -6.16 16.41 -9.49
C ARG A 331 -7.49 15.98 -8.88
N ALA A 332 -8.51 15.78 -9.71
CA ALA A 332 -9.79 15.25 -9.27
C ALA A 332 -9.66 13.82 -8.71
N MET A 333 -8.87 12.95 -9.38
CA MET A 333 -8.59 11.61 -8.90
C MET A 333 -7.84 11.62 -7.57
N LYS A 334 -6.82 12.47 -7.43
CA LYS A 334 -6.10 12.66 -6.17
C LYS A 334 -7.04 13.09 -5.03
N ALA A 335 -7.89 14.09 -5.28
CA ALA A 335 -8.85 14.57 -4.29
C ALA A 335 -9.87 13.49 -3.89
N LEU A 336 -10.25 12.63 -4.84
CA LEU A 336 -11.14 11.50 -4.60
C LEU A 336 -10.47 10.40 -3.76
N LEU A 337 -9.22 10.05 -4.07
CA LEU A 337 -8.54 8.89 -3.47
C LEU A 337 -7.80 9.20 -2.17
N TRP A 338 -7.45 10.47 -1.91
CA TRP A 338 -6.64 10.85 -0.74
C TRP A 338 -7.40 11.79 0.18
N GLU A 339 -8.52 11.30 0.71
CA GLU A 339 -9.26 12.02 1.74
C GLU A 339 -8.42 12.14 3.02
N TYR A 340 -8.68 13.19 3.81
CA TYR A 340 -7.96 13.49 5.05
C TYR A 340 -6.43 13.54 4.92
N GLN A 341 -5.94 14.03 3.78
CA GLN A 341 -4.51 14.19 3.50
C GLN A 341 -3.73 14.84 4.65
N GLY A 342 -2.63 14.21 5.03
CA GLY A 342 -1.71 14.63 6.10
C GLY A 342 -2.20 14.35 7.52
N VAL A 343 -3.44 13.85 7.69
CA VAL A 343 -4.01 13.55 9.00
C VAL A 343 -4.70 12.17 9.04
N GLY A 344 -4.46 11.31 8.05
CA GLY A 344 -5.09 10.00 7.95
C GLY A 344 -4.73 9.12 9.14
N GLY A 345 -3.47 9.13 9.58
CA GLY A 345 -3.04 8.42 10.79
C GLY A 345 -3.77 8.87 12.06
N ILE A 346 -4.03 10.19 12.19
CA ILE A 346 -4.81 10.76 13.30
C ILE A 346 -6.26 10.30 13.22
N LYS A 347 -6.86 10.32 12.02
CA LYS A 347 -8.24 9.87 11.80
C LYS A 347 -8.41 8.39 12.12
N THR A 348 -7.50 7.54 11.65
CA THR A 348 -7.47 6.11 11.99
C THR A 348 -7.35 5.90 13.50
N ALA A 349 -6.45 6.61 14.19
CA ALA A 349 -6.29 6.48 15.64
C ALA A 349 -7.53 6.92 16.42
N GLN A 350 -8.17 8.03 16.02
CA GLN A 350 -9.43 8.50 16.61
C GLN A 350 -10.53 7.46 16.48
N GLU A 351 -10.59 6.78 15.33
CA GLU A 351 -11.60 5.77 15.07
C GLU A 351 -11.37 4.48 15.88
N ILE A 352 -10.11 4.05 16.01
CA ILE A 352 -9.75 2.94 16.91
C ILE A 352 -10.16 3.27 18.36
N LEU A 353 -9.92 4.49 18.82
CA LEU A 353 -10.31 4.92 20.17
C LEU A 353 -11.84 4.99 20.34
N ARG A 354 -12.59 5.33 19.29
CA ARG A 354 -14.06 5.28 19.30
C ARG A 354 -14.54 3.85 19.49
N ILE A 355 -14.00 2.89 18.73
CA ILE A 355 -14.33 1.46 18.85
C ILE A 355 -13.93 0.94 20.23
N GLU A 356 -12.76 1.31 20.75
CA GLU A 356 -12.30 0.89 22.08
C GLU A 356 -13.25 1.41 23.17
N LYS A 357 -13.67 2.66 23.06
CA LYS A 357 -14.65 3.25 23.96
C LYS A 357 -15.95 2.43 23.97
N GLU A 358 -16.47 2.04 22.81
CA GLU A 358 -17.69 1.22 22.72
C GLU A 358 -17.51 -0.16 23.36
N ILE A 359 -16.34 -0.78 23.18
CA ILE A 359 -15.98 -2.03 23.85
C ILE A 359 -15.97 -1.84 25.37
N LEU A 360 -15.38 -0.77 25.88
CA LEU A 360 -15.34 -0.47 27.31
C LEU A 360 -16.72 -0.17 27.89
N GLU A 361 -17.55 0.61 27.19
CA GLU A 361 -18.93 0.88 27.58
C GLU A 361 -19.77 -0.40 27.62
N SER A 362 -19.59 -1.31 26.66
CA SER A 362 -20.26 -2.62 26.67
C SER A 362 -19.87 -3.49 27.88
N ARG A 363 -18.67 -3.31 28.45
CA ARG A 363 -18.21 -4.01 29.66
C ARG A 363 -18.83 -3.44 30.93
N LEU A 364 -19.21 -2.16 30.93
CA LEU A 364 -19.85 -1.53 32.07
C LEU A 364 -21.27 -2.06 32.28
N GLN A 365 -21.94 -2.54 31.22
CA GLN A 365 -23.29 -3.12 31.28
C GLN A 365 -24.26 -2.21 32.08
N ASP A 366 -24.79 -2.69 33.20
CA ASP A 366 -25.73 -1.99 34.10
C ASP A 366 -25.08 -0.83 34.88
N LYS A 367 -23.75 -0.74 34.89
CA LYS A 367 -22.99 0.31 35.61
C LYS A 367 -22.70 1.55 34.76
N LEU A 368 -23.14 1.56 33.50
CA LEU A 368 -22.86 2.68 32.59
C LEU A 368 -23.46 4.01 33.10
N GLU A 369 -24.68 3.98 33.65
CA GLU A 369 -25.32 5.18 34.22
C GLU A 369 -24.52 5.76 35.38
N LEU A 370 -24.09 4.90 36.31
CA LEU A 370 -23.26 5.31 37.45
C LEU A 370 -21.91 5.89 36.98
N HIS A 371 -21.28 5.28 35.97
CA HIS A 371 -20.05 5.80 35.39
C HIS A 371 -20.26 7.20 34.78
N ASN A 372 -21.37 7.41 34.06
CA ASN A 372 -21.71 8.70 33.47
C ASN A 372 -21.96 9.78 34.53
N GLU A 373 -22.64 9.43 35.63
CA GLU A 373 -22.84 10.34 36.75
C GLU A 373 -21.50 10.74 37.41
N ILE A 374 -20.59 9.78 37.64
CA ILE A 374 -19.24 10.05 38.14
C ILE A 374 -18.48 10.99 37.20
N ASN A 375 -18.55 10.76 35.88
CA ASN A 375 -17.89 11.62 34.90
C ASN A 375 -18.47 13.05 34.88
N ALA A 376 -19.80 13.18 35.02
CA ALA A 376 -20.45 14.49 35.12
C ALA A 376 -19.99 15.25 36.37
N ILE A 377 -19.92 14.57 37.52
CA ILE A 377 -19.38 15.14 38.76
C ILE A 377 -17.92 15.57 38.57
N ASN A 378 -17.07 14.69 38.02
CA ASN A 378 -15.66 15.00 37.74
C ASN A 378 -15.49 16.20 36.81
N LYS A 379 -16.36 16.37 35.81
CA LYS A 379 -16.33 17.54 34.92
C LYS A 379 -16.65 18.83 35.67
N VAL A 380 -17.63 18.80 36.57
CA VAL A 380 -17.96 19.94 37.45
C VAL A 380 -16.78 20.26 38.38
N LEU A 381 -16.20 19.24 39.01
CA LEU A 381 -15.06 19.39 39.92
C LEU A 381 -13.79 19.87 39.19
N GLY A 382 -13.52 19.39 37.97
CA GLY A 382 -12.40 19.82 37.15
C GLY A 382 -12.55 21.25 36.62
N ASN A 383 -13.78 21.64 36.24
CA ASN A 383 -14.08 23.03 35.90
C ASN A 383 -13.98 23.95 37.12
N ALA A 384 -14.33 23.48 38.33
CA ALA A 384 -14.11 24.23 39.57
C ALA A 384 -12.61 24.42 39.87
N ALA A 385 -11.78 23.42 39.60
CA ALA A 385 -10.32 23.53 39.76
C ALA A 385 -9.69 24.53 38.76
N ASN A 386 -10.19 24.61 37.52
CA ASN A 386 -9.73 25.61 36.54
C ASN A 386 -10.33 27.01 36.79
N GLY A 387 -11.54 27.10 37.34
CA GLY A 387 -12.19 28.37 37.71
C GLY A 387 -11.63 29.03 38.97
N MET A 388 -10.91 28.29 39.82
CA MET A 388 -10.25 28.85 41.00
C MET A 388 -8.89 29.53 40.71
N CYS A 389 -8.42 29.52 39.45
CA CYS A 389 -7.24 30.29 39.02
C CYS A 389 -7.58 31.61 38.28
N GLU A 390 -8.86 31.93 38.05
CA GLU A 390 -9.25 33.15 37.30
C GLU A 390 -9.73 34.33 38.16
N ASP A 391 -9.70 34.21 39.50
CA ASP A 391 -9.99 35.32 40.43
C ASP A 391 -8.73 36.07 40.89
N SER A 392 -7.79 36.31 39.97
CA SER A 392 -6.78 37.36 40.15
C SER A 392 -6.31 37.91 38.79
N HIS A 393 -7.22 38.58 38.07
CA HIS A 393 -7.03 39.91 37.48
C HIS A 393 -8.15 40.21 36.48
N ILE A 394 -9.20 40.88 36.97
CA ILE A 394 -9.98 41.79 36.13
C ILE A 394 -9.07 42.98 35.83
N ILE A 395 -8.73 43.18 34.55
CA ILE A 395 -8.66 44.47 33.83
C ILE A 395 -8.01 44.21 32.45
N LEU A 396 -8.86 44.16 31.41
CA LEU A 396 -8.73 44.73 30.05
C LEU A 396 -9.33 43.81 28.97
N GLN A 397 -10.59 44.10 28.66
CA GLN A 397 -11.05 44.02 27.28
C GLN A 397 -10.26 45.00 26.39
N ASP A 398 -10.25 44.69 25.09
CA ASP A 398 -9.71 45.45 23.95
C ASP A 398 -8.23 45.28 23.60
N LYS A 399 -7.95 44.31 22.71
CA LYS A 399 -7.59 44.61 21.31
C LYS A 399 -7.42 43.34 20.47
N LYS A 400 -8.29 43.21 19.46
CA LYS A 400 -7.90 42.72 18.14
C LYS A 400 -6.72 43.58 17.64
N ASP A 401 -5.88 42.94 16.82
CA ASP A 401 -4.73 43.48 16.08
C ASP A 401 -3.39 43.42 16.83
N SER A 402 -2.69 42.29 16.66
CA SER A 402 -1.24 42.21 16.36
C SER A 402 -0.79 40.73 16.24
N ILE A 403 -1.23 40.03 15.19
CA ILE A 403 -0.46 38.89 14.66
C ILE A 403 0.61 39.49 13.77
N GLN A 404 1.75 39.84 14.35
CA GLN A 404 3.04 39.93 13.66
C GLN A 404 4.14 40.16 14.70
N LYS A 405 5.23 39.39 14.52
CA LYS A 405 6.49 39.36 15.28
C LYS A 405 6.48 38.54 16.56
N LEU A 406 6.84 37.27 16.43
CA LEU A 406 8.06 36.75 17.06
C LEU A 406 8.45 35.42 16.41
N GLU A 407 9.03 35.54 15.21
CA GLU A 407 10.17 34.70 14.88
C GLU A 407 11.33 35.06 15.81
N SER A 408 12.25 34.09 15.97
CA SER A 408 13.54 34.15 16.65
C SER A 408 13.53 33.83 18.15
N LYS A 409 13.73 32.53 18.45
CA LYS A 409 14.95 32.10 19.15
C LYS A 409 15.15 30.58 19.08
N ASN A 410 16.12 30.22 18.25
CA ASN A 410 17.03 29.08 18.31
C ASN A 410 16.85 28.12 19.50
N CYS A 411 16.54 26.86 19.17
CA CYS A 411 17.11 25.73 19.88
C CYS A 411 17.92 24.91 18.88
N ALA A 412 19.25 25.01 18.96
CA ALA A 412 20.18 24.22 18.21
C ALA A 412 20.23 22.80 18.81
N LEU A 413 19.92 21.78 18.01
CA LEU A 413 20.26 20.38 18.27
C LEU A 413 20.66 19.71 16.95
N ASN A 414 21.67 18.84 17.08
CA ASN A 414 22.60 18.31 16.08
C ASN A 414 22.03 17.76 14.75
N PRO A 415 22.84 17.79 13.67
CA PRO A 415 22.55 17.12 12.43
C PRO A 415 22.90 15.62 12.49
N ALA A 416 22.19 14.85 11.65
CA ALA A 416 22.45 13.46 11.28
C ALA A 416 22.02 12.38 12.27
N ILE A 417 20.75 11.97 12.18
CA ILE A 417 20.36 10.54 12.17
C ILE A 417 19.19 10.41 11.18
N HIS A 418 19.47 9.91 9.98
CA HIS A 418 18.42 9.47 9.05
C HIS A 418 17.71 8.25 9.65
N PRO A 419 16.38 8.25 9.81
CA PRO A 419 15.67 7.05 10.22
C PRO A 419 15.66 6.06 9.04
N ASN A 420 16.45 4.99 9.19
CA ASN A 420 16.46 3.84 8.28
C ASN A 420 15.19 2.97 8.48
N THR A 421 14.00 3.53 8.27
CA THR A 421 12.75 2.76 8.28
C THR A 421 12.51 2.13 6.92
N ALA A 422 12.34 0.80 6.88
CA ALA A 422 12.08 0.08 5.63
C ALA A 422 10.69 0.41 5.10
N GLU A 423 10.59 0.65 3.80
CA GLU A 423 9.35 0.37 3.10
C GLU A 423 9.20 -1.15 3.00
N GLY A 424 8.43 -1.71 3.94
CA GLY A 424 7.81 -3.00 3.75
C GLY A 424 6.64 -2.83 2.79
N PHE A 425 6.81 -3.25 1.54
CA PHE A 425 5.68 -3.42 0.62
C PHE A 425 4.68 -4.38 1.28
N LEU A 426 3.47 -3.89 1.57
CA LEU A 426 2.41 -4.70 2.20
C LEU A 426 1.88 -5.80 1.25
N ASP A 427 2.18 -5.71 -0.05
CA ASP A 427 1.81 -6.74 -1.04
C ASP A 427 2.68 -8.01 -0.96
N ASN A 428 3.70 -8.03 -0.09
CA ASN A 428 4.52 -9.22 0.10
C ASN A 428 3.79 -10.36 0.84
N PHE A 429 2.49 -10.24 1.12
CA PHE A 429 1.69 -11.37 1.56
C PHE A 429 1.45 -12.26 0.34
N LYS A 430 2.14 -13.40 0.26
CA LYS A 430 1.87 -14.45 -0.76
C LYS A 430 0.38 -14.82 -0.86
N GLY A 431 -0.43 -14.49 0.15
CA GLY A 431 -1.86 -14.72 0.11
C GLY A 431 -2.69 -13.79 -0.78
N CYS A 432 -2.21 -12.59 -1.15
CA CYS A 432 -3.01 -11.70 -2.03
C CYS A 432 -2.81 -11.95 -3.52
N ALA A 433 -1.76 -12.68 -3.91
CA ALA A 433 -1.48 -13.00 -5.32
C ALA A 433 -1.36 -14.51 -5.60
N ASP A 434 -1.02 -15.34 -4.59
CA ASP A 434 -0.71 -16.77 -4.80
C ASP A 434 -1.57 -17.76 -3.99
N LEU A 435 -2.44 -17.32 -3.07
CA LEU A 435 -3.43 -18.21 -2.46
C LEU A 435 -4.69 -18.28 -3.30
N SER A 436 -4.52 -18.66 -4.57
CA SER A 436 -5.66 -18.98 -5.42
C SER A 436 -6.58 -19.97 -4.67
N ALA A 437 -7.78 -19.51 -4.32
CA ALA A 437 -8.88 -20.36 -3.85
C ALA A 437 -9.31 -21.39 -4.94
N ARG A 438 -8.56 -21.50 -6.04
CA ARG A 438 -8.65 -22.52 -7.09
C ARG A 438 -8.59 -23.95 -6.55
N SER A 439 -8.06 -24.18 -5.36
CA SER A 439 -7.94 -25.55 -4.81
C SER A 439 -9.24 -26.11 -4.20
N TYR A 440 -10.31 -25.32 -4.03
CA TYR A 440 -11.51 -25.80 -3.32
C TYR A 440 -12.87 -25.65 -4.03
N LEU A 441 -12.95 -25.04 -5.21
CA LEU A 441 -14.18 -25.05 -6.01
C LEU A 441 -14.17 -26.20 -7.03
N LYS A 442 -14.63 -27.39 -6.61
CA LYS A 442 -15.06 -28.44 -7.55
C LYS A 442 -16.32 -27.95 -8.29
N GLY A 443 -16.16 -27.28 -9.43
CA GLY A 443 -17.33 -26.71 -10.08
C GLY A 443 -17.22 -26.13 -11.49
N SER A 444 -16.30 -26.55 -12.37
CA SER A 444 -16.54 -26.44 -13.84
C SER A 444 -15.62 -27.38 -14.62
N ALA A 445 -16.05 -27.81 -15.81
CA ALA A 445 -15.24 -28.64 -16.70
C ALA A 445 -14.06 -27.85 -17.28
N GLU A 446 -14.21 -26.53 -17.41
CA GLU A 446 -13.16 -25.59 -17.82
C GLU A 446 -12.03 -25.47 -16.79
N ALA A 447 -12.34 -25.51 -15.48
CA ALA A 447 -11.35 -25.48 -14.40
C ALA A 447 -10.49 -26.75 -14.33
N ARG A 448 -11.02 -27.90 -14.77
CA ARG A 448 -10.25 -29.16 -14.86
C ARG A 448 -9.25 -29.14 -16.01
N LYS A 449 -9.58 -28.46 -17.12
CA LYS A 449 -8.73 -28.39 -18.32
C LYS A 449 -7.57 -27.41 -18.16
N SER A 450 -7.72 -26.41 -17.30
CA SER A 450 -6.69 -25.41 -16.98
C SER A 450 -5.73 -25.84 -15.85
N ASN A 451 -6.08 -26.88 -15.08
CA ASN A 451 -5.26 -27.41 -13.96
C ASN A 451 -4.56 -28.76 -14.26
N SER A 452 -4.59 -29.28 -15.48
CA SER A 452 -3.84 -30.50 -15.82
C SER A 452 -2.38 -30.17 -16.17
N LEU A 453 -1.50 -30.38 -15.19
CA LEU A 453 -0.03 -30.28 -15.23
C LEU A 453 0.70 -31.26 -16.16
N GLU A 454 0.08 -31.77 -17.23
CA GLU A 454 0.62 -32.88 -18.04
C GLU A 454 1.12 -32.54 -19.45
N SER A 455 1.10 -31.27 -19.88
CA SER A 455 1.61 -30.89 -21.22
C SER A 455 2.98 -30.20 -21.23
N ALA A 456 3.60 -29.92 -20.08
CA ALA A 456 4.89 -29.19 -20.00
C ALA A 456 6.12 -30.08 -19.72
N LYS A 457 6.04 -31.40 -19.94
CA LYS A 457 7.16 -32.34 -19.68
C LYS A 457 7.65 -33.14 -20.89
N LYS A 458 7.38 -32.70 -22.13
CA LYS A 458 7.78 -33.46 -23.33
C LYS A 458 8.35 -32.64 -24.48
N THR A 459 9.21 -31.65 -24.21
CA THR A 459 10.05 -31.08 -25.28
C THR A 459 11.38 -30.50 -24.79
N THR A 460 12.21 -31.26 -24.08
CA THR A 460 13.67 -30.99 -24.06
C THR A 460 14.44 -32.21 -23.58
N GLN A 461 14.83 -33.09 -24.51
CA GLN A 461 15.98 -33.99 -24.38
C GLN A 461 16.28 -34.59 -25.75
N ASN A 462 17.26 -34.00 -26.45
CA ASN A 462 18.34 -34.70 -27.16
C ASN A 462 19.03 -33.74 -28.13
N LEU A 463 20.09 -33.09 -27.65
CA LEU A 463 21.18 -32.56 -28.45
C LEU A 463 22.44 -32.76 -27.62
N ASP A 464 23.11 -33.89 -27.85
CA ASP A 464 24.56 -33.94 -28.07
C ASP A 464 25.03 -35.40 -28.23
N SER A 465 25.44 -35.76 -29.45
CA SER A 465 26.83 -36.17 -29.71
C SER A 465 27.01 -36.83 -31.10
N LYS A 466 28.05 -36.32 -31.80
CA LYS A 466 28.93 -36.99 -32.78
C LYS A 466 28.46 -37.21 -34.24
N LYS A 467 29.05 -36.38 -35.13
CA LYS A 467 29.98 -36.76 -36.23
C LYS A 467 29.91 -38.22 -36.72
N ASP A 468 29.51 -38.47 -37.96
CA ASP A 468 30.37 -38.56 -39.16
C ASP A 468 29.66 -39.25 -40.35
N ILE A 469 29.76 -38.61 -41.53
CA ILE A 469 30.09 -39.16 -42.87
C ILE A 469 29.35 -40.41 -43.39
N ALA A 470 28.55 -40.25 -44.45
CA ALA A 470 28.75 -40.85 -45.80
C ALA A 470 27.45 -41.11 -46.62
N LYS A 471 27.47 -40.56 -47.84
CA LYS A 471 27.05 -41.14 -49.13
C LYS A 471 25.57 -41.47 -49.44
N ASP A 472 25.12 -40.80 -50.50
CA ASP A 472 24.50 -41.32 -51.73
C ASP A 472 23.34 -42.33 -51.62
N ASN A 473 22.14 -41.94 -52.10
CA ASN A 473 21.66 -42.29 -53.44
C ASN A 473 20.14 -42.06 -53.63
N VAL A 474 19.83 -41.54 -54.83
CA VAL A 474 18.54 -41.38 -55.55
C VAL A 474 17.61 -40.25 -55.08
#